data_AF-A0A224A4C0-F1
#
_entry.id   AF-A0A224A4C0-F1
#
_cell.length_a   1.000
_cell.length_b   1.000
_cell.length_c   1.000
_cell.angle_alpha   90.00
_cell.angle_beta   90.00
_cell.angle_gamma   90.00
#
_symmetry.space_group_name_H-M   'P 1'
#
loop_
_entity.id
_entity.type
_entity.pdbx_description
1 polymer ?
#
loop_
_entity_poly.entity_id
_entity_poly.type
_entity_poly.pdbx_seq_one_letter_code
_entity_poly.pdbx_strand_id
1 'polypeptide(L)'
;MATVYFKSHYSFLTDLNILLTLEFLLVYALLLLAVIRKFISVNLFAILLSLFITFEISLNASSQMEGIAKEWAFASRSAYNRDITAMESIINQIDNPFTRTEKLQIQTGNDSMKFNYNGISQFSSVRNRSASTSLDKLGFKSSGTNLNLRYANNSLLADSLFGIQYNISETSLDKYGFQEIYQKDHLTLYKNQLSLPIAFATQSIYTDVNFNNHTLDNQALFINQLANLNLDYFSQIAYDKTDNSEGLSSITGSANEDAKIDYQIEVPQNSQVYLSFSNLHFTNDKQKKVDIIVNGEKKTFTTDNAFNFFNLGYTEEQKTFNISVSFPGNSQVSFESPTFYRLDTQALTEAIQKIKEQPIEVSTSKNKVFATYEVKQDTSIFFTIPYDKGWSAYQDGEKLEIKQAQTGFMKVDVPKGKGTITLSFIPNGFVIGAVCSVTALLLFGIYNHRRNLSKTEKD
;
A
#
# COMPACT_ATOMS: atom_id res chain seq x y z
N MET A 1 9.41 -32.45 23.76
CA MET A 1 8.55 -33.28 22.88
C MET A 1 8.28 -32.64 21.53
N ALA A 2 7.93 -31.34 21.44
CA ALA A 2 7.70 -30.66 20.15
C ALA A 2 8.87 -30.83 19.16
N THR A 3 10.12 -30.67 19.62
CA THR A 3 11.32 -30.87 18.79
C THR A 3 11.37 -32.23 18.10
N VAL A 4 11.03 -33.32 18.79
CA VAL A 4 11.09 -34.69 18.24
C VAL A 4 10.10 -34.87 17.08
N TYR A 5 8.90 -34.33 17.23
CA TYR A 5 7.85 -34.44 16.20
C TYR A 5 8.04 -33.49 15.03
N PHE A 6 8.60 -32.31 15.27
CA PHE A 6 8.67 -31.24 14.27
C PHE A 6 10.05 -31.05 13.64
N LYS A 7 11.09 -31.76 14.10
CA LYS A 7 12.46 -31.68 13.55
C LYS A 7 12.56 -31.98 12.06
N SER A 8 11.68 -32.82 11.52
CA SER A 8 11.62 -33.08 10.07
C SER A 8 11.05 -31.92 9.26
N HIS A 9 10.30 -31.02 9.89
CA HIS A 9 9.61 -29.90 9.22
C HIS A 9 10.36 -28.58 9.38
N TYR A 10 11.11 -28.40 10.48
CA TYR A 10 11.82 -27.16 10.77
C TYR A 10 13.31 -27.41 10.95
N SER A 11 14.12 -26.83 10.05
CA SER A 11 15.58 -27.01 10.01
C SER A 11 16.33 -26.42 11.21
N PHE A 12 15.70 -25.52 11.97
CA PHE A 12 16.26 -24.95 13.19
C PHE A 12 16.08 -25.83 14.44
N LEU A 13 15.27 -26.90 14.36
CA LEU A 13 15.14 -27.89 15.43
C LEU A 13 16.21 -28.96 15.27
N THR A 14 17.09 -29.11 16.25
CA THR A 14 18.27 -29.98 16.18
C THR A 14 18.30 -30.99 17.33
N ASP A 15 19.20 -31.98 17.26
CA ASP A 15 19.41 -32.94 18.37
C ASP A 15 19.90 -32.25 19.65
N LEU A 16 20.58 -31.11 19.51
CA LEU A 16 21.00 -30.28 20.64
C LEU A 16 19.79 -29.83 21.48
N ASN A 17 18.66 -29.48 20.86
CA ASN A 17 17.47 -29.07 21.59
C ASN A 17 16.85 -30.22 22.41
N ILE A 18 16.98 -31.46 21.93
CA ILE A 18 16.53 -32.65 22.66
C ILE A 18 17.43 -32.89 23.86
N LEU A 19 18.75 -32.80 23.65
CA LEU A 19 19.74 -32.98 24.71
C LEU A 19 19.57 -31.94 25.83
N LEU A 20 19.42 -30.66 25.48
CA LEU A 20 19.15 -29.58 26.45
C LEU A 20 17.86 -29.83 27.25
N THR A 21 16.80 -30.34 26.61
CA THR A 21 15.55 -30.69 27.30
C THR A 21 15.77 -31.79 28.34
N LEU A 22 16.55 -32.82 28.00
CA LEU A 22 16.87 -33.90 28.93
C LEU A 22 17.73 -33.42 30.11
N GLU A 23 18.67 -32.52 29.84
CA GLU A 23 19.49 -31.88 30.89
C GLU A 23 18.64 -31.03 31.84
N PHE A 24 17.70 -30.23 31.32
CA PHE A 24 16.79 -29.45 32.17
C PHE A 24 15.87 -30.33 33.02
N LEU A 25 15.32 -31.41 32.44
CA LEU A 25 14.53 -32.40 33.17
C LEU A 25 15.34 -33.07 34.30
N LEU A 26 16.62 -33.36 34.06
CA LEU A 26 17.51 -33.90 35.08
C LEU A 26 17.68 -32.90 36.24
N VAL A 27 17.91 -31.61 35.95
CA VAL A 27 18.03 -30.57 36.98
C VAL A 27 16.73 -30.45 37.79
N TYR A 28 15.56 -30.48 37.15
CA TYR A 28 14.28 -30.48 37.84
C TYR A 28 14.12 -31.71 38.76
N ALA A 29 14.48 -32.90 38.29
CA ALA A 29 14.44 -34.11 39.08
C ALA A 29 15.39 -34.05 40.29
N LEU A 30 16.59 -33.47 40.12
CA LEU A 30 17.55 -33.30 41.21
C LEU A 30 17.07 -32.29 42.26
N LEU A 31 16.52 -31.15 41.84
CA LEU A 31 15.92 -30.15 42.75
C LEU A 31 14.75 -30.75 43.54
N LEU A 32 13.89 -31.52 42.85
CA LEU A 32 12.76 -32.21 43.48
C LEU A 32 13.23 -33.29 44.46
N LEU A 33 14.24 -34.08 44.08
CA LEU A 33 14.82 -35.10 44.95
C LEU A 33 15.47 -34.46 46.19
N ALA A 34 16.16 -33.34 46.03
CA ALA A 34 16.80 -32.61 47.11
C ALA A 34 15.79 -32.11 48.16
N VAL A 35 14.62 -31.61 47.73
CA VAL A 35 13.57 -31.19 48.66
C VAL A 35 12.85 -32.39 49.31
N ILE A 36 12.59 -33.47 48.56
CA ILE A 36 11.98 -34.71 49.09
C ILE A 36 12.89 -35.37 50.15
N ARG A 37 14.21 -35.42 49.88
CA ARG A 37 15.23 -35.95 50.81
C ARG A 37 15.59 -34.97 51.93
N LYS A 38 14.96 -33.79 51.98
CA LYS A 38 15.19 -32.72 52.97
C LYS A 38 16.64 -32.19 53.00
N PHE A 39 17.37 -32.28 51.89
CA PHE A 39 18.69 -31.65 51.77
C PHE A 39 18.61 -30.12 51.66
N ILE A 40 17.47 -29.60 51.19
CA ILE A 40 17.18 -28.16 51.10
C ILE A 40 15.80 -27.85 51.69
N SER A 41 15.60 -26.62 52.15
CA SER A 41 14.29 -26.14 52.63
C SER A 41 13.33 -25.86 51.47
N VAL A 42 12.02 -25.87 51.75
CA VAL A 42 10.98 -25.56 50.75
C VAL A 42 11.16 -24.13 50.18
N ASN A 43 11.54 -23.16 51.01
CA ASN A 43 11.79 -21.79 50.57
C ASN A 43 12.99 -21.71 49.62
N LEU A 44 14.09 -22.41 49.94
CA LEU A 44 15.27 -22.45 49.06
C LEU A 44 14.97 -23.18 47.76
N PHE A 45 14.22 -24.29 47.80
CA PHE A 45 13.72 -24.98 46.61
C PHE A 45 12.91 -24.04 45.72
N ALA A 46 11.95 -23.29 46.29
CA ALA A 46 11.12 -22.36 45.52
C ALA A 46 11.95 -21.27 44.84
N ILE A 47 12.98 -20.73 45.51
CA ILE A 47 13.90 -19.74 44.93
C ILE A 47 14.71 -20.36 43.78
N LEU A 48 15.37 -21.50 44.01
CA LEU A 48 16.20 -22.17 43.01
C LEU A 48 15.37 -22.61 41.79
N LEU A 49 14.18 -23.15 42.03
CA LEU A 49 13.25 -23.53 40.98
C LEU A 49 12.82 -22.30 40.16
N SER A 50 12.50 -21.19 40.81
CA SER A 50 12.12 -19.95 40.11
C SER A 50 13.26 -19.39 39.26
N LEU A 51 14.48 -19.38 39.79
CA LEU A 51 15.67 -18.96 39.04
C LEU A 51 15.93 -19.87 37.84
N PHE A 52 15.83 -21.19 38.03
CA PHE A 52 16.08 -22.15 36.97
C PHE A 52 15.01 -22.11 35.88
N ILE A 53 13.72 -22.00 36.25
CA ILE A 53 12.63 -21.78 35.29
C ILE A 53 12.85 -20.49 34.50
N THR A 54 13.24 -19.40 35.17
CA THR A 54 13.50 -18.12 34.48
C THR A 54 14.66 -18.25 33.51
N PHE A 55 15.73 -18.94 33.89
CA PHE A 55 16.88 -19.22 33.03
C PHE A 55 16.50 -20.07 31.82
N GLU A 56 15.78 -21.18 32.02
CA GLU A 56 15.32 -22.05 30.94
C GLU A 56 14.42 -21.30 29.96
N ILE A 57 13.40 -20.58 30.47
CA ILE A 57 12.49 -19.79 29.62
C ILE A 57 13.28 -18.74 28.83
N SER A 58 14.28 -18.11 29.45
CA SER A 58 15.13 -17.11 28.77
C SER A 58 15.97 -17.72 27.65
N LEU A 59 16.61 -18.87 27.90
CA LEU A 59 17.37 -19.61 26.86
C LEU A 59 16.47 -20.08 25.73
N ASN A 60 15.29 -20.60 26.07
CA ASN A 60 14.31 -21.06 25.10
C ASN A 60 13.81 -19.90 24.24
N ALA A 61 13.46 -18.76 24.85
CA ALA A 61 13.03 -17.55 24.15
C ALA A 61 14.13 -17.00 23.24
N SER A 62 15.38 -16.95 23.70
CA SER A 62 16.52 -16.51 22.89
C SER A 62 16.73 -17.41 21.68
N SER A 63 16.71 -18.74 21.88
CA SER A 63 16.90 -19.72 20.80
C SER A 63 15.77 -19.67 19.77
N GLN A 64 14.53 -19.51 20.22
CA GLN A 64 13.38 -19.32 19.33
C GLN A 64 13.51 -18.02 18.53
N MET A 65 13.89 -16.92 19.18
CA MET A 65 14.05 -15.62 18.52
C MET A 65 15.15 -15.68 17.43
N GLU A 66 16.27 -16.34 17.72
CA GLU A 66 17.35 -16.53 16.74
C GLU A 66 16.92 -17.45 15.58
N GLY A 67 16.20 -18.53 15.88
CA GLY A 67 15.64 -19.42 14.86
C GLY A 67 14.68 -18.69 13.91
N ILE A 68 13.73 -17.93 14.46
CA ILE A 68 12.81 -17.11 13.68
C ILE A 68 13.58 -16.04 12.90
N ALA A 69 14.58 -15.37 13.50
CA ALA A 69 15.37 -14.37 12.81
C ALA A 69 16.14 -14.94 11.62
N LYS A 70 16.65 -16.17 11.72
CA LYS A 70 17.33 -16.87 10.63
C LYS A 70 16.38 -17.27 9.51
N GLU A 71 15.17 -17.71 9.85
CA GLU A 71 14.16 -18.15 8.87
C GLU A 71 13.47 -16.98 8.17
N TRP A 72 13.06 -15.95 8.91
CA TRP A 72 12.28 -14.83 8.42
C TRP A 72 13.14 -13.61 8.01
N ALA A 73 14.44 -13.62 8.35
CA ALA A 73 15.39 -12.56 8.02
C ALA A 73 14.90 -11.15 8.38
N PHE A 74 14.70 -10.89 9.68
CA PHE A 74 14.25 -9.58 10.14
C PHE A 74 15.19 -8.45 9.69
N ALA A 75 14.61 -7.35 9.20
CA ALA A 75 15.37 -6.16 8.88
C ALA A 75 16.09 -5.63 10.14
N SER A 76 17.34 -5.20 9.97
CA SER A 76 18.09 -4.58 11.06
C SER A 76 17.44 -3.26 11.49
N ARG A 77 17.66 -2.85 12.74
CA ARG A 77 17.20 -1.53 13.22
C ARG A 77 17.80 -0.39 12.38
N SER A 78 19.04 -0.52 11.89
CA SER A 78 19.65 0.48 11.01
C SER A 78 18.95 0.56 9.65
N ALA A 79 18.58 -0.59 9.07
CA ALA A 79 17.79 -0.62 7.83
C ALA A 79 16.39 -0.03 8.05
N TYR A 80 15.74 -0.37 9.16
CA TYR A 80 14.44 0.22 9.50
C TYR A 80 14.53 1.73 9.78
N ASN A 81 15.61 2.22 10.39
CA ASN A 81 15.78 3.65 10.67
C ASN A 81 16.30 4.47 9.48
N ARG A 82 16.57 3.81 8.34
CA ARG A 82 17.03 4.49 7.13
C ARG A 82 16.00 5.55 6.73
N ASP A 83 16.51 6.71 6.35
CA ASP A 83 15.77 7.88 5.85
C ASP A 83 14.84 8.60 6.84
N ILE A 84 14.78 8.22 8.12
CA ILE A 84 13.85 8.86 9.08
C ILE A 84 14.03 10.38 9.11
N THR A 85 15.26 10.89 9.29
CA THR A 85 15.52 12.33 9.38
C THR A 85 15.27 13.07 8.05
N ALA A 86 15.60 12.44 6.93
CA ALA A 86 15.34 13.01 5.60
C ALA A 86 13.83 13.11 5.34
N MET A 87 13.10 12.04 5.65
CA MET A 87 11.65 11.98 5.53
C MET A 87 10.95 12.98 6.46
N GLU A 88 11.37 13.12 7.73
CA GLU A 88 10.83 14.16 8.62
C GLU A 88 10.96 15.56 8.00
N SER A 89 12.12 15.87 7.40
CA SER A 89 12.35 17.15 6.74
C SER A 89 11.45 17.34 5.51
N ILE A 90 11.25 16.27 4.72
CA ILE A 90 10.39 16.25 3.52
C ILE A 90 8.92 16.41 3.90
N ILE A 91 8.42 15.67 4.90
CA ILE A 91 7.02 15.71 5.30
C ILE A 91 6.65 17.08 5.87
N ASN A 92 7.59 17.77 6.53
CA ASN A 92 7.38 19.16 6.98
C ASN A 92 7.18 20.17 5.84
N GLN A 93 7.47 19.82 4.57
CA GLN A 93 7.18 20.67 3.41
C GLN A 93 5.77 20.45 2.83
N ILE A 94 4.99 19.52 3.40
CA ILE A 94 3.64 19.22 2.93
C ILE A 94 2.65 20.05 3.75
N ASP A 95 2.18 21.14 3.16
CA ASP A 95 1.31 22.12 3.83
C ASP A 95 -0.03 21.53 4.32
N ASN A 96 -0.65 20.67 3.50
CA ASN A 96 -1.91 20.03 3.82
C ASN A 96 -1.67 18.57 4.21
N PRO A 97 -1.78 18.22 5.52
CA PRO A 97 -1.48 16.88 5.98
C PRO A 97 -2.40 15.82 5.39
N PHE A 98 -3.60 16.17 4.89
CA PHE A 98 -4.55 15.22 4.30
C PHE A 98 -4.29 14.89 2.83
N THR A 99 -3.20 15.39 2.28
CA THR A 99 -2.81 15.13 0.90
C THR A 99 -2.16 13.76 0.76
N ARG A 100 -2.44 13.05 -0.35
CA ARG A 100 -1.78 11.76 -0.58
C ARG A 100 -0.38 11.93 -1.15
N THR A 101 0.53 11.14 -0.60
CA THR A 101 1.95 11.08 -0.92
C THR A 101 2.36 9.62 -1.10
N GLU A 102 3.23 9.34 -2.06
CA GLU A 102 3.78 8.00 -2.26
C GLU A 102 5.32 8.05 -2.41
N LYS A 103 6.01 7.11 -1.77
CA LYS A 103 7.45 6.90 -1.96
C LYS A 103 7.66 5.86 -3.05
N LEU A 104 8.46 6.18 -4.06
CA LEU A 104 8.67 5.30 -5.22
C LEU A 104 9.55 4.11 -4.86
N GLN A 105 10.61 4.35 -4.10
CA GLN A 105 11.51 3.32 -3.58
C GLN A 105 11.10 2.98 -2.14
N ILE A 106 10.14 2.07 -1.95
CA ILE A 106 9.65 1.71 -0.61
C ILE A 106 10.70 0.93 0.21
N GLN A 107 10.70 1.12 1.53
CA GLN A 107 11.47 0.30 2.46
C GLN A 107 10.63 -0.82 3.09
N THR A 108 9.35 -0.55 3.32
CA THR A 108 8.38 -1.46 3.92
C THR A 108 7.06 -1.40 3.16
N GLY A 109 6.19 -2.39 3.38
CA GLY A 109 4.83 -2.35 2.84
C GLY A 109 3.93 -1.26 3.46
N ASN A 110 4.40 -0.53 4.48
CA ASN A 110 3.65 0.44 5.29
C ASN A 110 4.46 1.74 5.52
N ASP A 111 5.22 2.20 4.53
CA ASP A 111 6.07 3.40 4.67
C ASP A 111 5.26 4.65 5.04
N SER A 112 4.01 4.75 4.59
CA SER A 112 3.06 5.81 4.98
C SER A 112 2.88 5.89 6.49
N MET A 113 2.68 4.75 7.16
CA MET A 113 2.59 4.68 8.63
C MET A 113 3.93 4.96 9.30
N LYS A 114 5.02 4.42 8.75
CA LYS A 114 6.36 4.58 9.32
C LYS A 114 6.82 6.05 9.33
N PHE A 115 6.61 6.75 8.22
CA PHE A 115 7.07 8.12 8.02
C PHE A 115 5.96 9.16 8.23
N ASN A 116 4.78 8.74 8.69
CA ASN A 116 3.64 9.60 9.02
C ASN A 116 3.17 10.49 7.86
N TYR A 117 2.96 9.90 6.68
CA TYR A 117 2.29 10.55 5.55
C TYR A 117 1.08 9.74 5.11
N ASN A 118 0.12 10.39 4.43
CA ASN A 118 -1.06 9.72 3.91
C ASN A 118 -0.73 9.05 2.57
N GLY A 119 -0.61 7.72 2.55
CA GLY A 119 -0.42 6.92 1.33
C GLY A 119 -1.61 6.01 1.05
N ILE A 120 -1.76 5.61 -0.22
CA ILE A 120 -2.63 4.51 -0.65
C ILE A 120 -1.97 3.16 -0.37
N SER A 121 -0.66 3.08 -0.60
CA SER A 121 0.15 1.89 -0.30
C SER A 121 0.11 1.56 1.19
N GLN A 122 -0.48 0.42 1.51
CA GLN A 122 -0.37 -0.19 2.84
C GLN A 122 -0.83 -1.65 2.81
N PHE A 123 -0.30 -2.44 3.72
CA PHE A 123 -0.81 -3.73 4.15
C PHE A 123 -1.68 -3.57 5.42
N SER A 124 -2.90 -4.11 5.41
CA SER A 124 -3.75 -4.21 6.60
C SER A 124 -4.77 -5.33 6.48
N SER A 125 -4.89 -6.15 7.53
CA SER A 125 -5.89 -7.23 7.61
C SER A 125 -7.33 -6.76 7.78
N VAL A 126 -7.54 -5.48 8.11
CA VAL A 126 -8.86 -4.87 8.37
C VAL A 126 -9.24 -3.81 7.32
N ARG A 127 -8.57 -3.82 6.16
CA ARG A 127 -8.82 -2.86 5.08
C ARG A 127 -10.18 -3.09 4.40
N ASN A 128 -10.78 -2.02 3.89
CA ASN A 128 -12.00 -2.08 3.09
C ASN A 128 -11.73 -2.77 1.74
N ARG A 129 -12.20 -4.02 1.61
CA ARG A 129 -11.94 -4.85 0.42
C ARG A 129 -12.63 -4.32 -0.84
N SER A 130 -13.78 -3.66 -0.72
CA SER A 130 -14.48 -3.08 -1.86
C SER A 130 -13.69 -1.93 -2.49
N ALA A 131 -13.12 -1.06 -1.63
CA ALA A 131 -12.21 -0.01 -2.08
C ALA A 131 -10.94 -0.58 -2.71
N SER A 132 -10.28 -1.56 -2.05
CA SER A 132 -9.10 -2.22 -2.62
C SER A 132 -9.37 -2.87 -3.97
N THR A 133 -10.53 -3.53 -4.15
CA THR A 133 -10.91 -4.17 -5.42
C THR A 133 -11.09 -3.13 -6.54
N SER A 134 -11.68 -1.99 -6.20
CA SER A 134 -11.90 -0.89 -7.16
C SER A 134 -10.58 -0.23 -7.55
N LEU A 135 -9.68 -0.06 -6.57
CA LEU A 135 -8.35 0.51 -6.78
C LEU A 135 -7.42 -0.43 -7.57
N ASP A 136 -7.54 -1.76 -7.41
CA ASP A 136 -6.81 -2.74 -8.23
C ASP A 136 -7.15 -2.62 -9.71
N LYS A 137 -8.45 -2.49 -10.03
CA LYS A 137 -8.92 -2.23 -11.39
C LYS A 137 -8.47 -0.89 -11.98
N LEU A 138 -7.95 0.01 -11.14
CA LEU A 138 -7.54 1.37 -11.50
C LEU A 138 -6.03 1.61 -11.33
N GLY A 139 -5.23 0.55 -11.11
CA GLY A 139 -3.77 0.61 -11.18
C GLY A 139 -3.03 0.50 -9.85
N PHE A 140 -3.74 0.36 -8.73
CA PHE A 140 -3.12 0.12 -7.42
C PHE A 140 -3.21 -1.36 -7.08
N LYS A 141 -2.12 -2.11 -7.30
CA LYS A 141 -2.14 -3.57 -7.24
C LYS A 141 -2.64 -4.10 -5.89
N SER A 142 -3.69 -4.93 -5.92
CA SER A 142 -4.24 -5.64 -4.78
C SER A 142 -4.52 -7.10 -5.15
N SER A 143 -3.65 -8.00 -4.69
CA SER A 143 -3.76 -9.44 -5.00
C SER A 143 -4.52 -10.20 -3.91
N GLY A 144 -5.16 -11.31 -4.30
CA GLY A 144 -5.71 -12.31 -3.39
C GLY A 144 -6.85 -11.78 -2.52
N THR A 145 -6.63 -11.72 -1.20
CA THR A 145 -7.63 -11.30 -0.21
C THR A 145 -7.74 -9.78 -0.04
N ASN A 146 -7.08 -9.00 -0.91
CA ASN A 146 -7.10 -7.53 -0.95
C ASN A 146 -6.58 -6.85 0.34
N LEU A 147 -5.67 -7.52 1.05
CA LEU A 147 -5.02 -7.01 2.26
C LEU A 147 -3.81 -6.12 1.96
N ASN A 148 -3.18 -6.33 0.80
CA ASN A 148 -2.09 -5.50 0.29
C ASN A 148 -2.65 -4.57 -0.79
N LEU A 149 -2.27 -3.30 -0.73
CA LEU A 149 -2.42 -2.37 -1.84
C LEU A 149 -1.07 -1.73 -2.12
N ARG A 150 -0.68 -1.65 -3.39
CA ARG A 150 0.63 -1.12 -3.80
C ARG A 150 0.49 -0.09 -4.91
N TYR A 151 1.23 1.00 -4.73
CA TYR A 151 1.33 2.10 -5.67
C TYR A 151 2.31 1.87 -6.82
N ALA A 152 3.34 1.04 -6.62
CA ALA A 152 4.40 0.87 -7.61
C ALA A 152 3.85 0.53 -9.00
N ASN A 153 4.50 1.05 -10.04
CA ASN A 153 4.17 0.79 -11.45
C ASN A 153 2.76 1.28 -11.86
N ASN A 154 2.40 2.50 -11.44
CA ASN A 154 1.10 3.11 -11.72
C ASN A 154 1.18 4.22 -12.79
N SER A 155 0.02 4.64 -13.30
CA SER A 155 -0.10 5.67 -14.35
C SER A 155 -0.20 7.08 -13.76
N LEU A 156 0.15 8.07 -14.60
CA LEU A 156 0.01 9.50 -14.28
C LEU A 156 -1.46 9.92 -14.15
N LEU A 157 -2.36 9.26 -14.90
CA LEU A 157 -3.80 9.48 -14.80
C LEU A 157 -4.30 9.05 -13.41
N ALA A 158 -3.91 7.86 -12.94
CA ALA A 158 -4.26 7.41 -11.59
C ALA A 158 -3.68 8.32 -10.50
N ASP A 159 -2.43 8.78 -10.66
CA ASP A 159 -1.82 9.77 -9.76
C ASP A 159 -2.70 11.01 -9.61
N SER A 160 -3.16 11.55 -10.75
CA SER A 160 -3.96 12.78 -10.80
C SER A 160 -5.35 12.58 -10.22
N LEU A 161 -6.04 11.50 -10.63
CA LEU A 161 -7.40 11.17 -10.23
C LEU A 161 -7.54 10.88 -8.74
N PHE A 162 -6.58 10.13 -8.18
CA PHE A 162 -6.59 9.74 -6.77
C PHE A 162 -5.85 10.72 -5.88
N GLY A 163 -5.52 11.91 -6.38
CA GLY A 163 -4.94 12.97 -5.56
C GLY A 163 -3.59 12.61 -4.95
N ILE A 164 -2.79 11.80 -5.66
CA ILE A 164 -1.37 11.62 -5.36
C ILE A 164 -0.69 12.92 -5.76
N GLN A 165 -0.69 13.88 -4.83
CA GLN A 165 -0.12 15.20 -5.05
C GLN A 165 1.38 15.18 -4.90
N TYR A 166 1.94 14.24 -4.13
CA TYR A 166 3.37 14.18 -3.88
C TYR A 166 3.97 12.80 -4.21
N ASN A 167 5.12 12.82 -4.86
CA ASN A 167 5.98 11.67 -5.05
C ASN A 167 7.33 11.93 -4.39
N ILE A 168 7.82 10.98 -3.61
CA ILE A 168 9.16 11.02 -3.02
C ILE A 168 10.01 9.99 -3.75
N SER A 169 11.12 10.44 -4.33
CA SER A 169 11.98 9.60 -5.17
C SER A 169 13.45 9.73 -4.76
N GLU A 170 14.18 8.62 -4.88
CA GLU A 170 15.64 8.54 -4.77
C GLU A 170 16.34 8.87 -6.10
N THR A 171 15.57 8.99 -7.19
CA THR A 171 16.05 9.21 -8.58
C THR A 171 15.25 10.31 -9.27
N SER A 172 15.75 10.83 -10.40
CA SER A 172 15.02 11.78 -11.25
C SER A 172 13.64 11.24 -11.65
N LEU A 173 12.63 12.12 -11.60
CA LEU A 173 11.25 11.75 -11.90
C LEU A 173 10.81 12.29 -13.27
N ASP A 174 10.75 11.40 -14.26
CA ASP A 174 10.23 11.73 -15.58
C ASP A 174 8.72 11.48 -15.66
N LYS A 175 7.96 12.31 -14.94
CA LYS A 175 6.50 12.34 -15.00
C LYS A 175 6.00 13.72 -15.36
N TYR A 176 5.16 13.81 -16.39
CA TYR A 176 4.52 15.06 -16.78
C TYR A 176 3.72 15.66 -15.61
N GLY A 177 3.83 16.98 -15.43
CA GLY A 177 3.12 17.71 -14.38
C GLY A 177 3.72 17.57 -12.97
N PHE A 178 4.77 16.79 -12.77
CA PHE A 178 5.50 16.74 -11.50
C PHE A 178 6.65 17.76 -11.50
N GLN A 179 6.73 18.57 -10.45
CA GLN A 179 7.79 19.55 -10.26
C GLN A 179 8.55 19.25 -8.98
N GLU A 180 9.88 19.26 -9.03
CA GLU A 180 10.71 19.24 -7.83
C GLU A 180 10.43 20.49 -6.99
N ILE A 181 10.18 20.30 -5.70
CA ILE A 181 9.93 21.41 -4.77
C ILE A 181 10.87 21.42 -3.57
N TYR A 182 11.49 20.28 -3.25
CA TYR A 182 12.40 20.16 -2.12
C TYR A 182 13.27 18.92 -2.24
N GLN A 183 14.52 18.99 -1.80
CA GLN A 183 15.42 17.85 -1.72
C GLN A 183 16.10 17.80 -0.35
N LYS A 184 16.19 16.59 0.22
CA LYS A 184 16.96 16.33 1.43
C LYS A 184 17.73 15.02 1.27
N ASP A 185 19.04 15.12 1.42
CA ASP A 185 19.98 14.02 1.19
C ASP A 185 19.78 13.45 -0.23
N HIS A 186 19.52 12.15 -0.35
CA HIS A 186 19.26 11.50 -1.65
C HIS A 186 17.77 11.42 -1.99
N LEU A 187 16.88 12.01 -1.18
CA LEU A 187 15.43 11.99 -1.39
C LEU A 187 14.94 13.34 -1.92
N THR A 188 14.14 13.28 -2.97
CA THR A 188 13.57 14.44 -3.64
C THR A 188 12.05 14.38 -3.60
N LEU A 189 11.42 15.49 -3.21
CA LEU A 189 9.98 15.68 -3.15
C LEU A 189 9.50 16.37 -4.42
N TYR A 190 8.59 15.71 -5.12
CA TYR A 190 7.95 16.22 -6.33
C TYR A 190 6.47 16.48 -6.09
N LYS A 191 5.95 17.59 -6.61
CA LYS A 191 4.54 17.98 -6.53
C LYS A 191 3.85 17.83 -7.89
N ASN A 192 2.75 17.07 -7.92
CA ASN A 192 1.87 16.88 -9.07
C ASN A 192 0.90 18.06 -9.21
N GLN A 193 1.08 18.86 -10.26
CA GLN A 193 0.24 20.01 -10.58
C GLN A 193 -1.16 19.62 -11.11
N LEU A 194 -1.33 18.37 -11.56
CA LEU A 194 -2.58 17.84 -12.08
C LEU A 194 -3.38 17.04 -11.04
N SER A 195 -2.91 16.96 -9.79
CA SER A 195 -3.65 16.27 -8.73
C SER A 195 -5.03 16.89 -8.49
N LEU A 196 -6.04 16.01 -8.35
CA LEU A 196 -7.35 16.35 -7.82
C LEU A 196 -7.34 16.23 -6.29
N PRO A 197 -8.12 17.04 -5.57
CA PRO A 197 -8.37 16.82 -4.16
C PRO A 197 -9.07 15.47 -3.92
N ILE A 198 -9.07 15.00 -2.67
CA ILE A 198 -9.75 13.75 -2.28
C ILE A 198 -11.26 13.74 -2.57
N ALA A 199 -11.85 14.93 -2.76
CA ALA A 199 -13.24 15.13 -3.11
C ALA A 199 -13.31 16.17 -4.22
N PHE A 200 -14.11 15.94 -5.27
CA PHE A 200 -14.28 16.85 -6.40
C PHE A 200 -15.68 16.77 -6.99
N ALA A 201 -16.12 17.90 -7.57
CA ALA A 201 -17.40 17.97 -8.24
C ALA A 201 -17.30 17.36 -9.64
N THR A 202 -18.19 16.44 -9.97
CA THR A 202 -18.31 15.89 -11.32
C THR A 202 -18.97 16.91 -12.25
N GLN A 203 -18.94 16.67 -13.56
CA GLN A 203 -19.57 17.57 -14.54
C GLN A 203 -21.05 17.25 -14.81
N SER A 204 -21.58 16.21 -14.18
CA SER A 204 -23.00 15.85 -14.17
C SER A 204 -23.27 14.96 -12.95
N ILE A 205 -24.52 14.62 -12.66
CA ILE A 205 -24.84 13.61 -11.65
C ILE A 205 -24.12 12.30 -12.02
N TYR A 206 -23.20 11.88 -11.17
CA TYR A 206 -22.35 10.73 -11.43
C TYR A 206 -23.14 9.42 -11.42
N THR A 207 -22.90 8.59 -12.42
CA THR A 207 -23.39 7.22 -12.54
C THR A 207 -22.21 6.27 -12.73
N ASP A 208 -22.36 5.05 -12.26
CA ASP A 208 -21.27 4.09 -12.32
C ASP A 208 -20.96 3.62 -13.74
N VAL A 209 -19.66 3.52 -14.04
CA VAL A 209 -19.14 2.85 -15.25
C VAL A 209 -18.79 1.39 -14.96
N ASN A 210 -18.81 0.56 -16.00
CA ASN A 210 -18.52 -0.87 -15.89
C ASN A 210 -17.03 -1.14 -16.01
N PHE A 211 -16.35 -1.35 -14.88
CA PHE A 211 -14.94 -1.73 -14.89
C PHE A 211 -14.69 -3.18 -15.29
N ASN A 212 -13.83 -3.38 -16.29
CA ASN A 212 -13.32 -4.66 -16.77
C ASN A 212 -11.94 -4.97 -16.14
N ASN A 213 -11.16 -5.90 -16.74
CA ASN A 213 -9.82 -6.27 -16.27
C ASN A 213 -8.67 -5.49 -16.95
N HIS A 214 -8.98 -4.53 -17.81
CA HIS A 214 -8.05 -3.65 -18.50
C HIS A 214 -7.96 -2.31 -17.75
N THR A 215 -6.89 -2.17 -16.96
CA THR A 215 -6.70 -1.02 -16.06
C THR A 215 -6.76 0.33 -16.77
N LEU A 216 -6.13 0.47 -17.93
CA LEU A 216 -6.09 1.75 -18.66
C LEU A 216 -7.46 2.13 -19.25
N ASP A 217 -8.22 1.15 -19.74
CA ASP A 217 -9.59 1.36 -20.21
C ASP A 217 -10.49 1.82 -19.06
N ASN A 218 -10.39 1.17 -17.89
CA ASN A 218 -11.14 1.56 -16.70
C ASN A 218 -10.82 3.00 -16.28
N GLN A 219 -9.54 3.37 -16.29
CA GLN A 219 -9.09 4.72 -15.99
C GLN A 219 -9.67 5.75 -16.97
N ALA A 220 -9.62 5.46 -18.27
CA ALA A 220 -10.16 6.32 -19.33
C ALA A 220 -11.68 6.48 -19.21
N LEU A 221 -12.42 5.38 -19.04
CA LEU A 221 -13.87 5.40 -18.83
C LEU A 221 -14.25 6.21 -17.60
N PHE A 222 -13.52 6.03 -16.51
CA PHE A 222 -13.83 6.71 -15.25
C PHE A 222 -13.62 8.21 -15.35
N ILE A 223 -12.47 8.67 -15.86
CA ILE A 223 -12.20 10.11 -15.98
C ILE A 223 -13.13 10.77 -17.00
N ASN A 224 -13.47 10.11 -18.11
CA ASN A 224 -14.47 10.61 -19.06
C ASN A 224 -15.84 10.79 -18.40
N GLN A 225 -16.28 9.82 -17.57
CA GLN A 225 -17.53 9.93 -16.83
C GLN A 225 -17.52 11.09 -15.81
N LEU A 226 -16.41 11.28 -15.09
CA LEU A 226 -16.27 12.36 -14.10
C LEU A 226 -16.24 13.74 -14.75
N ALA A 227 -15.52 13.87 -15.87
CA ALA A 227 -15.36 15.10 -16.64
C ALA A 227 -16.51 15.36 -17.64
N ASN A 228 -17.42 14.39 -17.83
CA ASN A 228 -18.44 14.40 -18.88
C ASN A 228 -17.83 14.70 -20.26
N LEU A 229 -16.75 13.99 -20.59
CA LEU A 229 -16.02 14.06 -21.85
C LEU A 229 -16.01 12.69 -22.53
N ASN A 230 -15.50 12.65 -23.76
CA ASN A 230 -15.27 11.42 -24.51
C ASN A 230 -13.92 11.51 -25.24
N LEU A 231 -12.84 11.62 -24.46
CA LEU A 231 -11.48 11.71 -24.97
C LEU A 231 -10.79 10.34 -24.96
N ASP A 232 -9.87 10.15 -25.91
CA ASP A 232 -8.94 9.02 -25.93
C ASP A 232 -7.65 9.42 -25.19
N TYR A 233 -7.36 8.75 -24.07
CA TYR A 233 -6.19 9.07 -23.26
C TYR A 233 -5.00 8.19 -23.58
N PHE A 234 -5.23 6.91 -23.86
CA PHE A 234 -4.18 5.93 -24.08
C PHE A 234 -4.22 5.42 -25.52
N SER A 235 -3.04 5.30 -26.13
CA SER A 235 -2.89 4.71 -27.46
C SER A 235 -1.65 3.84 -27.52
N GLN A 236 -1.70 2.75 -28.27
CA GLN A 236 -0.53 1.90 -28.45
C GLN A 236 0.50 2.57 -29.37
N ILE A 237 1.78 2.40 -29.06
CA ILE A 237 2.89 2.81 -29.91
C ILE A 237 3.44 1.56 -30.60
N ALA A 238 3.56 1.61 -31.91
CA ALA A 238 4.20 0.55 -32.68
C ALA A 238 5.70 0.50 -32.39
N TYR A 239 6.27 -0.70 -32.36
CA TYR A 239 7.70 -0.94 -32.26
C TYR A 239 8.12 -1.92 -33.33
N ASP A 240 9.38 -1.82 -33.76
CA ASP A 240 9.93 -2.78 -34.71
C ASP A 240 10.10 -4.13 -34.01
N LYS A 241 9.27 -5.10 -34.40
CA LYS A 241 9.42 -6.48 -33.95
C LYS A 241 10.65 -7.07 -34.61
N THR A 242 11.67 -7.38 -33.82
CA THR A 242 12.81 -8.18 -34.27
C THR A 242 12.51 -9.67 -34.31
N ASP A 243 11.37 -10.12 -33.76
CA ASP A 243 10.99 -11.54 -33.69
C ASP A 243 9.57 -11.77 -34.23
N ASN A 244 9.43 -12.68 -35.19
CA ASN A 244 8.20 -12.97 -35.96
C ASN A 244 7.26 -13.97 -35.28
N SER A 245 7.42 -14.24 -33.98
CA SER A 245 6.58 -15.20 -33.26
C SER A 245 5.28 -14.56 -32.76
N GLU A 246 4.14 -14.91 -33.38
CA GLU A 246 2.82 -14.71 -32.78
C GLU A 246 2.67 -15.69 -31.61
N GLY A 247 3.08 -15.29 -30.40
CA GLY A 247 2.97 -16.14 -29.21
C GLY A 247 3.76 -15.64 -27.99
N LEU A 248 4.09 -16.59 -27.10
CA LEU A 248 4.94 -16.38 -25.94
C LEU A 248 6.40 -16.20 -26.41
N SER A 249 6.94 -15.01 -26.26
CA SER A 249 8.36 -14.72 -26.47
C SER A 249 9.16 -15.25 -25.27
N SER A 250 10.29 -15.91 -25.53
CA SER A 250 11.26 -16.26 -24.49
C SER A 250 12.61 -15.67 -24.85
N ILE A 251 13.22 -15.02 -23.86
CA ILE A 251 14.51 -14.37 -24.03
C ILE A 251 15.49 -15.06 -23.09
N THR A 252 16.61 -15.47 -23.67
CA THR A 252 17.68 -16.17 -22.98
C THR A 252 18.93 -15.31 -23.09
N GLY A 253 19.49 -14.94 -21.95
CA GLY A 253 20.81 -14.32 -21.87
C GLY A 253 21.92 -15.33 -22.18
N SER A 254 23.14 -14.84 -22.39
CA SER A 254 24.33 -15.69 -22.48
C SER A 254 24.51 -16.49 -21.16
N ALA A 255 25.29 -17.58 -21.19
CA ALA A 255 25.57 -18.34 -19.97
C ALA A 255 26.14 -17.42 -18.86
N ASN A 256 25.43 -17.33 -17.73
CA ASN A 256 25.71 -16.46 -16.57
C ASN A 256 25.47 -14.95 -16.76
N GLU A 257 24.72 -14.53 -17.79
CA GLU A 257 24.30 -13.14 -17.98
C GLU A 257 22.78 -12.98 -17.80
N ASP A 258 22.35 -11.79 -17.38
CA ASP A 258 20.94 -11.45 -17.27
C ASP A 258 20.29 -11.42 -18.66
N ALA A 259 19.06 -11.92 -18.76
CA ALA A 259 18.26 -11.79 -19.97
C ALA A 259 18.03 -10.30 -20.28
N LYS A 260 18.19 -9.92 -21.56
CA LYS A 260 18.10 -8.53 -22.03
C LYS A 260 17.38 -8.45 -23.36
N ILE A 261 16.61 -7.39 -23.57
CA ILE A 261 16.01 -7.03 -24.86
C ILE A 261 16.05 -5.53 -25.09
N ASP A 262 16.32 -5.16 -26.34
CA ASP A 262 16.37 -3.78 -26.80
C ASP A 262 15.19 -3.49 -27.74
N TYR A 263 14.59 -2.32 -27.59
CA TYR A 263 13.51 -1.81 -28.43
C TYR A 263 13.83 -0.40 -28.90
N GLN A 264 13.29 -0.07 -30.07
CA GLN A 264 13.24 1.30 -30.57
C GLN A 264 11.80 1.64 -30.92
N ILE A 265 11.33 2.80 -30.44
CA ILE A 265 9.97 3.29 -30.71
C ILE A 265 9.99 4.77 -31.09
N GLU A 266 9.11 5.14 -32.01
CA GLU A 266 8.84 6.54 -32.35
C GLU A 266 7.75 7.10 -31.44
N VAL A 267 8.12 8.03 -30.56
CA VAL A 267 7.20 8.60 -29.57
C VAL A 267 6.65 9.94 -30.07
N PRO A 268 5.32 10.09 -30.19
CA PRO A 268 4.71 11.38 -30.54
C PRO A 268 4.99 12.47 -29.50
N GLN A 269 4.83 13.73 -29.88
CA GLN A 269 4.90 14.86 -28.95
C GLN A 269 3.85 14.77 -27.82
N ASN A 270 4.10 15.45 -26.70
CA ASN A 270 3.21 15.50 -25.52
C ASN A 270 2.78 14.09 -25.03
N SER A 271 3.76 13.23 -24.81
CA SER A 271 3.54 11.81 -24.50
C SER A 271 4.21 11.42 -23.19
N GLN A 272 3.42 10.89 -22.27
CA GLN A 272 3.95 10.06 -21.19
C GLN A 272 3.93 8.59 -21.66
N VAL A 273 5.09 7.91 -21.64
CA VAL A 273 5.23 6.59 -22.25
C VAL A 273 5.34 5.50 -21.20
N TYR A 274 4.71 4.35 -21.47
CA TYR A 274 4.72 3.17 -20.61
C TYR A 274 5.03 1.91 -21.40
N LEU A 275 5.69 0.95 -20.76
CA LEU A 275 5.89 -0.42 -21.23
C LEU A 275 5.09 -1.38 -20.37
N SER A 276 4.29 -2.25 -20.99
CA SER A 276 3.59 -3.32 -20.29
C SER A 276 3.98 -4.69 -20.80
N PHE A 277 4.20 -5.63 -19.87
CA PHE A 277 4.39 -7.05 -20.18
C PHE A 277 3.21 -7.87 -19.67
N SER A 278 2.56 -8.56 -20.60
CA SER A 278 1.58 -9.62 -20.30
C SER A 278 2.30 -10.93 -20.01
N ASN A 279 1.82 -11.68 -19.01
CA ASN A 279 2.32 -13.02 -18.66
C ASN A 279 3.86 -13.10 -18.47
N LEU A 280 4.44 -12.10 -17.80
CA LEU A 280 5.88 -12.09 -17.48
C LEU A 280 6.22 -13.14 -16.41
N HIS A 281 7.07 -14.09 -16.79
CA HIS A 281 7.57 -15.16 -15.94
C HIS A 281 9.09 -15.10 -15.80
N PHE A 282 9.55 -15.20 -14.55
CA PHE A 282 10.96 -15.22 -14.17
C PHE A 282 11.39 -16.65 -13.87
N THR A 283 12.59 -17.05 -14.30
CA THR A 283 13.17 -18.36 -13.93
C THR A 283 13.61 -18.40 -12.47
N ASN A 284 14.06 -17.27 -11.93
CA ASN A 284 14.39 -17.08 -10.52
C ASN A 284 13.30 -16.23 -9.85
N ASP A 285 12.31 -16.89 -9.25
CA ASP A 285 11.15 -16.27 -8.60
C ASP A 285 11.50 -15.39 -7.38
N LYS A 286 12.73 -15.49 -6.85
CA LYS A 286 13.25 -14.64 -5.78
C LYS A 286 13.75 -13.28 -6.29
N GLN A 287 13.98 -13.14 -7.60
CA GLN A 287 14.47 -11.92 -8.23
C GLN A 287 13.43 -11.37 -9.22
N LYS A 288 12.49 -10.58 -8.70
CA LYS A 288 11.36 -10.00 -9.43
C LYS A 288 11.59 -8.55 -9.82
N LYS A 289 12.80 -8.23 -10.28
CA LYS A 289 13.19 -6.87 -10.69
C LYS A 289 13.28 -6.76 -12.21
N VAL A 290 12.99 -5.58 -12.72
CA VAL A 290 13.17 -5.21 -14.13
C VAL A 290 13.95 -3.91 -14.16
N ASP A 291 15.10 -3.92 -14.82
CA ASP A 291 15.88 -2.74 -15.07
C ASP A 291 15.57 -2.24 -16.48
N ILE A 292 15.21 -0.96 -16.60
CA ILE A 292 14.91 -0.33 -17.88
C ILE A 292 15.81 0.89 -18.03
N ILE A 293 16.57 0.92 -19.12
CA ILE A 293 17.36 2.07 -19.53
C ILE A 293 16.63 2.74 -20.68
N VAL A 294 16.32 4.02 -20.54
CA VAL A 294 15.74 4.86 -21.60
C VAL A 294 16.68 6.02 -21.84
N ASN A 295 17.19 6.17 -23.06
CA ASN A 295 18.11 7.25 -23.43
C ASN A 295 19.33 7.42 -22.48
N GLY A 296 19.82 6.31 -21.92
CA GLY A 296 20.98 6.28 -21.02
C GLY A 296 20.65 6.35 -19.53
N GLU A 297 19.41 6.67 -19.14
CA GLU A 297 18.99 6.70 -17.74
C GLU A 297 18.40 5.36 -17.30
N LYS A 298 19.01 4.75 -16.28
CA LYS A 298 18.57 3.46 -15.71
C LYS A 298 17.57 3.66 -14.59
N LYS A 299 16.44 2.93 -14.67
CA LYS A 299 15.45 2.79 -13.60
C LYS A 299 15.23 1.33 -13.26
N THR A 300 15.10 1.04 -11.97
CA THR A 300 14.81 -0.31 -11.46
C THR A 300 13.38 -0.35 -10.94
N PHE A 301 12.62 -1.31 -11.43
CA PHE A 301 11.24 -1.56 -11.04
C PHE A 301 11.11 -2.93 -10.38
N THR A 302 10.20 -3.04 -9.41
CA THR A 302 9.79 -4.34 -8.85
C THR A 302 8.52 -4.81 -9.53
N THR A 303 8.35 -6.11 -9.69
CA THR A 303 7.09 -6.76 -10.09
C THR A 303 6.48 -7.53 -8.93
N ASP A 304 7.12 -7.52 -7.76
CA ASP A 304 6.57 -8.16 -6.56
C ASP A 304 5.40 -7.33 -6.01
N ASN A 305 4.21 -7.91 -6.04
CA ASN A 305 2.94 -7.24 -5.70
C ASN A 305 2.74 -5.90 -6.43
N ALA A 306 3.24 -5.78 -7.66
CA ALA A 306 3.05 -4.62 -8.52
C ALA A 306 2.57 -5.06 -9.91
N PHE A 307 2.00 -4.15 -10.69
CA PHE A 307 1.70 -4.43 -12.09
C PHE A 307 2.98 -4.44 -12.94
N ASN A 308 3.00 -5.21 -14.02
CA ASN A 308 4.07 -5.16 -15.02
C ASN A 308 3.83 -3.97 -15.98
N PHE A 309 3.85 -2.75 -15.44
CA PHE A 309 3.50 -1.52 -16.14
C PHE A 309 4.48 -0.40 -15.78
N PHE A 310 5.46 -0.16 -16.63
CA PHE A 310 6.65 0.59 -16.29
C PHE A 310 6.66 1.94 -16.98
N ASN A 311 6.89 3.02 -16.23
CA ASN A 311 7.03 4.35 -16.79
C ASN A 311 8.39 4.51 -17.50
N LEU A 312 8.36 4.86 -18.79
CA LEU A 312 9.56 5.08 -19.61
C LEU A 312 9.97 6.55 -19.66
N GLY A 313 9.10 7.48 -19.26
CA GLY A 313 9.38 8.91 -19.24
C GLY A 313 8.43 9.73 -20.09
N TYR A 314 8.63 11.05 -20.05
CA TYR A 314 7.83 12.04 -20.77
C TYR A 314 8.65 12.67 -21.91
N THR A 315 7.96 13.06 -22.97
CA THR A 315 8.52 13.94 -24.00
C THR A 315 7.50 14.99 -24.46
N GLU A 316 7.96 16.23 -24.54
CA GLU A 316 7.18 17.34 -25.10
C GLU A 316 7.23 17.31 -26.64
N GLU A 317 8.39 17.00 -27.23
CA GLU A 317 8.59 16.90 -28.67
C GLU A 317 8.56 15.45 -29.15
N GLN A 318 8.27 15.23 -30.44
CA GLN A 318 8.38 13.92 -31.07
C GLN A 318 9.84 13.48 -31.09
N LYS A 319 10.13 12.26 -30.61
CA LYS A 319 11.49 11.69 -30.64
C LYS A 319 11.49 10.17 -30.53
N THR A 320 12.57 9.56 -30.99
CA THR A 320 12.83 8.13 -30.83
C THR A 320 13.28 7.80 -29.41
N PHE A 321 12.71 6.76 -28.79
CA PHE A 321 13.20 6.22 -27.53
C PHE A 321 13.99 4.94 -27.81
N ASN A 322 15.24 4.90 -27.35
CA ASN A 322 16.05 3.68 -27.32
C ASN A 322 15.93 3.06 -25.93
N ILE A 323 15.35 1.86 -25.87
CA ILE A 323 14.91 1.23 -24.63
C ILE A 323 15.63 -0.10 -24.47
N SER A 324 16.36 -0.25 -23.38
CA SER A 324 17.05 -1.49 -23.01
C SER A 324 16.41 -2.05 -21.75
N VAL A 325 15.77 -3.21 -21.83
CA VAL A 325 15.16 -3.91 -20.70
C VAL A 325 16.04 -5.09 -20.30
N SER A 326 16.43 -5.18 -19.03
CA SER A 326 17.14 -6.34 -18.48
C SER A 326 16.44 -6.88 -17.24
N PHE A 327 16.67 -8.16 -16.96
CA PHE A 327 16.01 -8.90 -15.87
C PHE A 327 17.06 -9.42 -14.87
N PRO A 328 17.46 -8.61 -13.87
CA PRO A 328 18.54 -8.96 -12.95
C PRO A 328 18.34 -10.29 -12.24
N GLY A 329 19.38 -11.12 -12.22
CA GLY A 329 19.38 -12.43 -11.55
C GLY A 329 18.57 -13.51 -12.28
N ASN A 330 18.21 -13.27 -13.54
CA ASN A 330 17.45 -14.18 -14.39
C ASN A 330 18.12 -14.32 -15.75
N SER A 331 18.68 -15.50 -16.03
CA SER A 331 19.28 -15.81 -17.35
C SER A 331 18.23 -16.12 -18.42
N GLN A 332 16.99 -16.40 -18.03
CA GLN A 332 15.87 -16.60 -18.96
C GLN A 332 14.58 -16.02 -18.37
N VAL A 333 13.79 -15.40 -19.24
CA VAL A 333 12.43 -14.92 -18.96
C VAL A 333 11.50 -15.26 -20.11
N SER A 334 10.20 -15.32 -19.84
CA SER A 334 9.17 -15.45 -20.88
C SER A 334 8.03 -14.48 -20.65
N PHE A 335 7.41 -14.01 -21.74
CA PHE A 335 6.30 -13.07 -21.73
C PHE A 335 5.59 -13.09 -23.07
N GLU A 336 4.37 -12.59 -23.14
CA GLU A 336 3.72 -12.28 -24.41
C GLU A 336 4.25 -10.97 -24.99
N SER A 337 4.05 -10.76 -26.30
CA SER A 337 4.43 -9.52 -27.00
C SER A 337 4.12 -8.29 -26.14
N PRO A 338 5.14 -7.51 -25.72
CA PRO A 338 4.91 -6.36 -24.88
C PRO A 338 4.14 -5.29 -25.64
N THR A 339 3.49 -4.42 -24.89
CA THR A 339 2.79 -3.27 -25.43
C THR A 339 3.40 -1.98 -24.91
N PHE A 340 3.71 -1.07 -25.83
CA PHE A 340 4.06 0.30 -25.50
C PHE A 340 2.80 1.16 -25.57
N TYR A 341 2.56 1.96 -24.53
CA TYR A 341 1.43 2.87 -24.45
C TYR A 341 1.91 4.30 -24.36
N ARG A 342 1.29 5.19 -25.14
CA ARG A 342 1.30 6.63 -24.94
C ARG A 342 0.08 7.00 -24.10
N LEU A 343 0.29 7.79 -23.06
CA LEU A 343 -0.73 8.64 -22.47
C LEU A 343 -0.61 10.05 -23.07
N ASP A 344 -1.67 10.52 -23.72
CA ASP A 344 -1.76 11.88 -24.24
C ASP A 344 -1.90 12.86 -23.07
N THR A 345 -0.85 13.66 -22.83
CA THR A 345 -0.81 14.57 -21.68
C THR A 345 -1.72 15.78 -21.87
N GLN A 346 -2.07 16.15 -23.10
CA GLN A 346 -3.01 17.23 -23.39
C GLN A 346 -4.43 16.80 -23.07
N ALA A 347 -4.83 15.59 -23.51
CA ALA A 347 -6.14 15.02 -23.17
C ALA A 347 -6.33 14.86 -21.66
N LEU A 348 -5.31 14.36 -20.94
CA LEU A 348 -5.34 14.29 -19.49
C LEU A 348 -5.52 15.68 -18.86
N THR A 349 -4.74 16.67 -19.31
CA THR A 349 -4.79 18.03 -18.78
C THR A 349 -6.16 18.66 -19.00
N GLU A 350 -6.75 18.49 -20.18
CA GLU A 350 -8.10 18.95 -20.52
C GLU A 350 -9.14 18.35 -19.55
N ALA A 351 -9.10 17.04 -19.34
CA ALA A 351 -10.05 16.37 -18.44
C ALA A 351 -9.93 16.83 -16.99
N ILE A 352 -8.70 16.99 -16.49
CA ILE A 352 -8.45 17.50 -15.13
C ILE A 352 -8.90 18.96 -15.00
N GLN A 353 -8.62 19.80 -16.00
CA GLN A 353 -9.09 21.19 -16.03
C GLN A 353 -10.62 21.25 -16.06
N LYS A 354 -11.25 20.38 -16.85
CA LYS A 354 -12.71 20.29 -16.93
C LYS A 354 -13.32 19.99 -15.56
N ILE A 355 -12.78 19.00 -14.83
CA ILE A 355 -13.22 18.70 -13.45
C ILE A 355 -13.00 19.93 -12.54
N LYS A 356 -11.86 20.61 -12.66
CA LYS A 356 -11.53 21.81 -11.86
C LYS A 356 -12.37 23.06 -12.19
N GLU A 357 -13.15 23.08 -13.27
CA GLU A 357 -14.07 24.21 -13.58
C GLU A 357 -15.18 24.41 -12.53
N GLN A 358 -15.42 23.40 -11.69
CA GLN A 358 -16.33 23.46 -10.55
C GLN A 358 -15.50 23.36 -9.26
N PRO A 359 -15.04 24.49 -8.72
CA PRO A 359 -14.08 24.49 -7.63
C PRO A 359 -14.67 23.88 -6.36
N ILE A 360 -13.79 23.16 -5.66
CA ILE A 360 -14.05 22.58 -4.36
C ILE A 360 -12.83 22.84 -3.47
N GLU A 361 -13.09 23.19 -2.22
CA GLU A 361 -12.07 23.29 -1.20
C GLU A 361 -12.32 22.18 -0.18
N VAL A 362 -11.28 21.39 0.09
CA VAL A 362 -11.37 20.27 1.01
C VAL A 362 -10.47 20.51 2.22
N SER A 363 -11.05 20.39 3.40
CA SER A 363 -10.32 20.42 4.67
C SER A 363 -10.79 19.30 5.58
N THR A 364 -9.99 19.01 6.62
CA THR A 364 -10.31 17.94 7.56
C THR A 364 -10.11 18.39 9.00
N SER A 365 -10.91 17.86 9.90
CA SER A 365 -10.71 18.04 11.34
C SER A 365 -11.17 16.79 12.08
N LYS A 366 -10.25 16.15 12.82
CA LYS A 366 -10.51 14.93 13.59
C LYS A 366 -11.13 13.84 12.69
N ASN A 367 -12.37 13.45 12.97
CA ASN A 367 -13.13 12.44 12.25
C ASN A 367 -14.06 13.05 11.17
N LYS A 368 -13.80 14.28 10.73
CA LYS A 368 -14.64 14.99 9.76
C LYS A 368 -13.86 15.45 8.54
N VAL A 369 -14.55 15.44 7.40
CA VAL A 369 -14.10 16.02 6.13
C VAL A 369 -15.10 17.10 5.73
N PHE A 370 -14.61 18.27 5.36
CA PHE A 370 -15.41 19.39 4.88
C PHE A 370 -15.09 19.63 3.41
N ALA A 371 -16.12 19.71 2.59
CA ALA A 371 -16.04 19.96 1.17
C ALA A 371 -16.94 21.16 0.84
N THR A 372 -16.33 22.34 0.71
CA THR A 372 -17.01 23.58 0.31
C THR A 372 -16.96 23.67 -1.21
N TYR A 373 -18.12 23.77 -1.85
CA TYR A 373 -18.21 23.71 -3.31
C TYR A 373 -18.96 24.91 -3.90
N GLU A 374 -18.64 25.22 -5.15
CA GLU A 374 -19.42 26.09 -6.02
C GLU A 374 -19.60 25.41 -7.38
N VAL A 375 -20.82 24.94 -7.65
CA VAL A 375 -21.14 24.15 -8.84
C VAL A 375 -22.13 24.88 -9.74
N LYS A 376 -21.96 24.71 -11.07
CA LYS A 376 -22.70 25.46 -12.09
C LYS A 376 -23.98 24.76 -12.52
N GLN A 377 -24.13 23.49 -12.18
CA GLN A 377 -25.27 22.62 -12.46
C GLN A 377 -25.43 21.56 -11.37
N ASP A 378 -26.58 20.88 -11.37
CA ASP A 378 -26.81 19.71 -10.53
C ASP A 378 -25.76 18.64 -10.84
N THR A 379 -25.10 18.16 -9.79
CA THR A 379 -23.93 17.29 -9.95
C THR A 379 -23.71 16.42 -8.72
N SER A 380 -22.69 15.56 -8.76
CA SER A 380 -22.23 14.82 -7.59
C SER A 380 -20.92 15.41 -7.07
N ILE A 381 -20.79 15.48 -5.75
CA ILE A 381 -19.47 15.56 -5.11
C ILE A 381 -18.97 14.13 -4.92
N PHE A 382 -17.95 13.76 -5.69
CA PHE A 382 -17.32 12.44 -5.64
C PHE A 382 -16.18 12.44 -4.63
N PHE A 383 -16.12 11.43 -3.76
CA PHE A 383 -15.06 11.26 -2.78
C PHE A 383 -14.25 10.00 -3.11
N THR A 384 -12.94 10.15 -3.29
CA THR A 384 -12.00 9.04 -3.39
C THR A 384 -11.70 8.40 -2.03
N ILE A 385 -12.63 8.52 -1.08
CA ILE A 385 -12.58 7.92 0.26
C ILE A 385 -13.39 6.62 0.22
N PRO A 386 -12.91 5.52 0.83
CA PRO A 386 -13.65 4.27 0.90
C PRO A 386 -15.05 4.44 1.47
N TYR A 387 -16.07 3.91 0.77
CA TYR A 387 -17.42 3.84 1.30
C TYR A 387 -17.48 2.89 2.50
N ASP A 388 -18.09 3.35 3.59
CA ASP A 388 -18.26 2.61 4.83
C ASP A 388 -19.56 3.05 5.52
N LYS A 389 -20.23 2.13 6.21
CA LYS A 389 -21.48 2.40 6.95
C LYS A 389 -21.28 3.36 8.12
N GLY A 390 -20.03 3.57 8.56
CA GLY A 390 -19.67 4.53 9.60
C GLY A 390 -19.65 5.99 9.13
N TRP A 391 -19.79 6.26 7.83
CA TRP A 391 -19.89 7.63 7.32
C TRP A 391 -21.32 8.19 7.41
N SER A 392 -21.42 9.48 7.69
CA SER A 392 -22.64 10.27 7.58
C SER A 392 -22.34 11.61 6.90
N ALA A 393 -23.24 12.09 6.04
CA ALA A 393 -23.09 13.34 5.32
C ALA A 393 -24.16 14.36 5.71
N TYR A 394 -23.79 15.64 5.68
CA TYR A 394 -24.68 16.76 5.91
C TYR A 394 -24.38 17.86 4.90
N GLN A 395 -25.41 18.46 4.30
CA GLN A 395 -25.30 19.68 3.50
C GLN A 395 -25.82 20.84 4.32
N ASP A 396 -24.95 21.80 4.63
CA ASP A 396 -25.30 23.01 5.39
C ASP A 396 -26.06 22.74 6.70
N GLY A 397 -25.79 21.59 7.33
CA GLY A 397 -26.39 21.12 8.58
C GLY A 397 -27.51 20.09 8.41
N GLU A 398 -28.12 20.00 7.23
CA GLU A 398 -29.19 19.05 6.92
C GLU A 398 -28.64 17.69 6.48
N LYS A 399 -29.26 16.60 6.93
CA LYS A 399 -28.76 15.25 6.63
C LYS A 399 -28.87 14.95 5.13
N LEU A 400 -27.77 14.47 4.56
CA LEU A 400 -27.67 14.09 3.15
C LEU A 400 -27.36 12.60 3.00
N GLU A 401 -27.99 11.95 2.02
CA GLU A 401 -27.74 10.54 1.72
C GLU A 401 -26.39 10.36 1.01
N ILE A 402 -25.56 9.47 1.56
CA ILE A 402 -24.34 9.00 0.90
C ILE A 402 -24.69 7.85 -0.03
N LYS A 403 -24.30 7.97 -1.30
CA LYS A 403 -24.44 6.88 -2.28
C LYS A 403 -23.09 6.23 -2.51
N GLN A 404 -23.07 4.90 -2.56
CA GLN A 404 -21.91 4.14 -2.99
C GLN A 404 -21.65 4.40 -4.48
N ALA A 405 -20.38 4.51 -4.87
CA ALA A 405 -19.94 4.74 -6.24
C ALA A 405 -18.74 3.86 -6.57
N GLN A 406 -18.71 3.33 -7.80
CA GLN A 406 -17.69 2.41 -8.31
C GLN A 406 -17.44 1.22 -7.39
N THR A 407 -18.44 0.78 -6.62
CA THR A 407 -18.31 -0.22 -5.54
C THR A 407 -17.43 0.21 -4.35
N GLY A 408 -16.30 0.86 -4.56
CA GLY A 408 -15.32 1.16 -3.50
C GLY A 408 -15.46 2.53 -2.85
N PHE A 409 -16.05 3.50 -3.53
CA PHE A 409 -16.04 4.92 -3.18
C PHE A 409 -17.43 5.42 -2.86
N MET A 410 -17.54 6.72 -2.56
CA MET A 410 -18.80 7.34 -2.23
C MET A 410 -18.99 8.68 -2.93
N LYS A 411 -20.25 9.06 -3.09
CA LYS A 411 -20.67 10.36 -3.62
C LYS A 411 -21.86 10.91 -2.85
N VAL A 412 -22.11 12.20 -3.01
CA VAL A 412 -23.40 12.82 -2.67
C VAL A 412 -23.86 13.68 -3.84
N ASP A 413 -25.16 13.73 -4.10
CA ASP A 413 -25.73 14.55 -5.16
C ASP A 413 -26.11 15.92 -4.59
N VAL A 414 -25.75 17.00 -5.28
CA VAL A 414 -25.96 18.38 -4.86
C VAL A 414 -26.60 19.19 -5.99
N PRO A 415 -27.52 20.11 -5.67
CA PRO A 415 -28.08 21.01 -6.67
C PRO A 415 -27.07 22.08 -7.09
N LYS A 416 -27.33 22.74 -8.22
CA LYS A 416 -26.63 23.96 -8.63
C LYS A 416 -26.55 24.98 -7.48
N GLY A 417 -25.36 25.54 -7.25
CA GLY A 417 -25.16 26.60 -6.27
C GLY A 417 -23.89 26.43 -5.45
N LYS A 418 -23.91 27.00 -4.24
CA LYS A 418 -22.82 26.88 -3.26
C LYS A 418 -23.33 26.14 -2.04
N GLY A 419 -22.45 25.41 -1.38
CA GLY A 419 -22.78 24.73 -0.13
C GLY A 419 -21.56 24.09 0.50
N THR A 420 -21.74 23.56 1.70
CA THR A 420 -20.71 22.80 2.42
C THR A 420 -21.21 21.40 2.74
N ILE A 421 -20.51 20.39 2.22
CA ILE A 421 -20.70 19.00 2.64
C ILE A 421 -19.80 18.72 3.84
N THR A 422 -20.40 18.27 4.95
CA THR A 422 -19.68 17.76 6.12
C THR A 422 -19.86 16.25 6.19
N LEU A 423 -18.78 15.51 5.98
CA LEU A 423 -18.72 14.09 6.29
C LEU A 423 -18.23 13.89 7.72
N SER A 424 -18.83 12.95 8.46
CA SER A 424 -18.37 12.53 9.78
C SER A 424 -18.28 11.01 9.84
N PHE A 425 -17.17 10.50 10.36
CA PHE A 425 -16.92 9.06 10.51
C PHE A 425 -17.01 8.62 11.96
N ILE A 426 -17.79 7.59 12.22
CA ILE A 426 -17.78 6.82 13.47
C ILE A 426 -17.79 5.34 13.06
N PRO A 427 -16.78 4.53 13.45
CA PRO A 427 -16.73 3.13 13.05
C PRO A 427 -18.03 2.41 13.41
N ASN A 428 -18.54 1.59 12.48
CA ASN A 428 -19.75 0.82 12.72
C ASN A 428 -19.55 -0.10 13.94
N GLY A 429 -20.48 -0.07 14.88
CA GLY A 429 -20.39 -0.80 16.14
C GLY A 429 -19.60 -0.09 17.26
N PHE A 430 -18.96 1.07 17.01
CA PHE A 430 -18.26 1.81 18.06
C PHE A 430 -19.18 2.19 19.23
N VAL A 431 -20.36 2.73 18.93
CA VAL A 431 -21.35 3.12 19.95
C VAL A 431 -21.85 1.90 20.73
N ILE A 432 -22.17 0.81 20.03
CA ILE A 432 -22.62 -0.45 20.66
C ILE A 432 -21.52 -1.01 21.56
N GLY A 433 -20.28 -1.07 21.07
CA GLY A 433 -19.12 -1.53 21.82
C GLY A 433 -18.86 -0.67 23.06
N ALA A 434 -18.93 0.65 22.95
CA ALA A 434 -18.76 1.56 24.07
C ALA A 434 -19.83 1.33 25.16
N VAL A 435 -21.10 1.16 24.76
CA VAL A 435 -22.18 0.82 25.69
C VAL A 435 -21.89 -0.51 26.38
N CYS A 436 -21.55 -1.56 25.63
CA CYS A 436 -21.20 -2.86 26.20
C CYS A 436 -20.03 -2.78 27.19
N SER A 437 -18.97 -2.04 26.87
CA SER A 437 -17.80 -1.86 27.74
C SER A 437 -18.16 -1.14 29.04
N VAL A 438 -18.91 -0.04 28.97
CA VAL A 438 -19.35 0.70 30.17
C VAL A 438 -20.27 -0.18 31.03
N THR A 439 -21.23 -0.88 30.43
CA THR A 439 -22.11 -1.80 31.16
C THR A 439 -21.31 -2.92 31.83
N ALA A 440 -20.33 -3.52 31.15
CA ALA A 440 -19.49 -4.57 31.73
C ALA A 440 -18.67 -4.06 32.93
N LEU A 441 -18.08 -2.86 32.83
CA LEU A 441 -17.35 -2.24 33.94
C LEU A 441 -18.25 -1.95 35.14
N LEU A 442 -19.46 -1.44 34.90
CA LEU A 442 -20.45 -1.20 35.96
C LEU A 442 -20.86 -2.50 36.64
N LEU A 443 -21.17 -3.55 35.88
CA LEU A 443 -21.53 -4.86 36.42
C LEU A 443 -20.38 -5.49 37.22
N PHE A 444 -19.14 -5.38 36.73
CA PHE A 444 -17.96 -5.85 37.45
C PHE A 444 -17.73 -5.09 38.75
N GLY A 445 -17.88 -3.76 38.72
CA GLY A 445 -17.81 -2.90 39.91
C GLY A 445 -18.86 -3.29 40.97
N ILE A 446 -20.11 -3.48 40.54
CA ILE A 446 -21.21 -3.93 41.41
C ILE A 446 -20.91 -5.31 42.00
N TYR A 447 -20.43 -6.26 41.19
CA TYR A 447 -20.04 -7.60 41.64
C TYR A 447 -18.94 -7.55 42.69
N ASN A 448 -17.86 -6.79 42.43
CA ASN A 448 -16.74 -6.68 43.36
C ASN A 448 -17.16 -6.00 44.68
N HIS A 449 -18.00 -4.96 44.61
CA HIS A 449 -18.54 -4.31 45.80
C HIS A 449 -19.39 -5.28 46.64
N ARG A 450 -20.31 -6.02 46.02
CA ARG A 450 -21.13 -7.04 46.71
C ARG A 450 -20.27 -8.14 47.32
N ARG A 451 -19.24 -8.61 46.60
CA ARG A 451 -18.29 -9.61 47.11
C ARG A 451 -17.55 -9.10 48.36
N ASN A 452 -17.11 -7.84 48.37
CA ASN A 452 -16.42 -7.27 49.51
C ASN A 452 -17.35 -7.12 50.72
N LEU A 453 -18.58 -6.63 50.53
CA LEU A 453 -19.59 -6.58 51.61
C LEU A 453 -19.84 -7.97 52.22
N SER A 454 -19.97 -9.01 51.39
CA SER A 454 -20.19 -10.39 51.87
C SER A 454 -19.01 -11.00 52.63
N LYS A 455 -17.79 -10.45 52.48
CA LYS A 455 -16.62 -10.84 53.28
C LYS A 455 -16.64 -10.14 54.63
N THR A 456 -17.00 -8.85 54.65
CA THR A 456 -17.10 -8.06 55.89
C THR A 456 -18.24 -8.48 56.79
N GLU A 457 -19.29 -9.13 56.27
CA GLU A 457 -20.37 -9.75 57.08
C GLU A 457 -20.01 -11.15 57.62
N LYS A 458 -18.90 -11.75 57.16
CA LYS A 458 -18.44 -13.08 57.60
C LYS A 458 -17.28 -13.03 58.61
N ASP A 459 -16.71 -11.86 58.82
CA ASP A 459 -15.77 -11.53 59.90
C ASP A 459 -16.54 -10.80 61.01
#